data_AF-A0A3N0V5C5-F1
#
_entry.id   AF-A0A3N0V5C5-F1
#
_cell.length_a   1.000
_cell.length_b   1.000
_cell.length_c   1.000
_cell.angle_alpha   90.00
_cell.angle_beta   90.00
_cell.angle_gamma   90.00
#
_symmetry.space_group_name_H-M   'P 1'
#
loop_
_entity.id
_entity.type
_entity.pdbx_description
1 polymer ?
#
loop_
_entity_poly.entity_id
_entity_poly.type
_entity_poly.pdbx_seq_one_letter_code
_entity_poly.pdbx_strand_id
1 'polypeptide(L)'
;MALRLSTGLRNKAMGIRTNLVSNGSFDTNTTGWTASGATLSSVAGGSNSTNGLSIANSGAASGSAYQDVTTRIGRVYMVTFGGDTGDADGFQVKVGTTADDDAILTSPVYTDATLTTKKLAFVATATTTRISLVNTSVQSGEFVLFDDVLVEEVLDGFGEIMRGSKINIYTGTQPTLANDAATGTLLCTIGKNGSDGLEFTSADSGTIGKPVGDTWNGTSVASGTAGWFRCYEEGDDPTQISATAARFDGSVAVSGGQLNMTSTTVASGAVQTVSSMNLTQPAA
;
A
#
# COMPACT_ATOMS: atom_id res chain seq x y z
N MET A 1 -16.32 -20.62 -14.80
CA MET A 1 -16.75 -19.26 -14.40
C MET A 1 -15.50 -18.41 -14.25
N ALA A 2 -15.53 -17.10 -14.52
CA ALA A 2 -14.37 -16.24 -14.29
C ALA A 2 -14.18 -15.96 -12.79
N LEU A 3 -12.97 -15.57 -12.38
CA LEU A 3 -12.70 -15.10 -11.02
C LEU A 3 -13.49 -13.82 -10.74
N ARG A 4 -13.92 -13.65 -9.49
CA ARG A 4 -14.53 -12.40 -9.04
C ARG A 4 -13.42 -11.50 -8.48
N LEU A 5 -13.22 -10.33 -9.08
CA LEU A 5 -12.21 -9.37 -8.63
C LEU A 5 -12.86 -8.29 -7.75
N SER A 6 -12.16 -7.83 -6.71
CA SER A 6 -12.60 -6.70 -5.90
C SER A 6 -12.47 -5.38 -6.66
N THR A 7 -13.16 -4.33 -6.18
CA THR A 7 -12.97 -2.97 -6.70
C THR A 7 -11.55 -2.49 -6.41
N GLY A 8 -11.01 -2.80 -5.23
CA GLY A 8 -9.64 -2.45 -4.86
C GLY A 8 -8.60 -3.04 -5.81
N LEU A 9 -8.72 -4.33 -6.17
CA LEU A 9 -7.81 -4.98 -7.10
C LEU A 9 -7.89 -4.36 -8.50
N ARG A 10 -9.10 -4.06 -9.00
CA ARG A 10 -9.28 -3.39 -10.30
C ARG A 10 -8.67 -1.99 -10.30
N ASN A 11 -8.95 -1.18 -9.28
CA ASN A 11 -8.40 0.17 -9.15
C ASN A 11 -6.87 0.13 -9.10
N LYS A 12 -6.31 -0.80 -8.32
CA LYS A 12 -4.86 -1.00 -8.25
C LYS A 12 -4.27 -1.41 -9.61
N ALA A 13 -4.92 -2.32 -10.33
CA ALA A 13 -4.48 -2.70 -11.67
C ALA A 13 -4.53 -1.52 -12.68
N MET A 14 -5.47 -0.58 -12.52
CA MET A 14 -5.59 0.63 -13.37
C MET A 14 -4.68 1.79 -12.95
N GLY A 15 -3.77 1.60 -12.00
CA GLY A 15 -2.89 2.67 -11.53
C GLY A 15 -3.54 3.66 -10.55
N ILE A 16 -4.80 3.44 -10.15
CA ILE A 16 -5.45 4.26 -9.13
C ILE A 16 -4.88 3.86 -7.76
N ARG A 17 -4.27 4.82 -7.05
CA ARG A 17 -3.66 4.62 -5.73
C ARG A 17 -4.30 5.55 -4.72
N THR A 18 -4.12 5.23 -3.44
CA THR A 18 -4.60 6.04 -2.32
C THR A 18 -3.42 6.80 -1.77
N ASN A 19 -3.57 8.12 -1.63
CA ASN A 19 -2.60 8.93 -0.90
C ASN A 19 -2.59 8.49 0.57
N LEU A 20 -1.42 8.14 1.08
CA LEU A 20 -1.23 7.73 2.46
C LEU A 20 -1.15 8.92 3.42
N VAL A 21 -0.76 10.11 2.94
CA VAL A 21 -0.83 11.31 3.77
C VAL A 21 -2.24 11.91 3.74
N SER A 22 -2.66 12.43 4.87
CA SER A 22 -3.86 13.26 4.98
C SER A 22 -3.50 14.73 4.77
N ASN A 23 -4.46 15.48 4.19
CA ASN A 23 -4.36 16.93 3.99
C ASN A 23 -3.07 17.37 3.28
N GLY A 24 -2.70 16.65 2.20
CA GLY A 24 -1.50 16.97 1.41
C GLY A 24 -1.64 18.17 0.47
N SER A 25 -2.87 18.66 0.22
CA SER A 25 -3.11 19.87 -0.59
C SER A 25 -3.13 21.17 0.20
N PHE A 26 -3.23 21.10 1.53
CA PHE A 26 -3.18 22.27 2.42
C PHE A 26 -4.12 23.44 2.10
N ASP A 27 -5.14 23.23 1.27
CA ASP A 27 -6.00 24.30 0.72
C ASP A 27 -6.73 25.12 1.78
N THR A 28 -6.96 24.52 2.96
CA THR A 28 -7.77 25.14 4.02
C THR A 28 -7.10 25.20 5.38
N ASN A 29 -6.17 24.29 5.68
CA ASN A 29 -5.53 24.18 7.00
C ASN A 29 -4.31 23.23 6.95
N THR A 30 -3.66 23.02 8.10
CA THR A 30 -2.50 22.13 8.28
C THR A 30 -2.80 20.92 9.18
N THR A 31 -4.09 20.62 9.42
CA THR A 31 -4.52 19.49 10.27
C THR A 31 -3.96 18.17 9.74
N GLY A 32 -3.55 17.30 10.66
CA GLY A 32 -2.90 16.03 10.33
C GLY A 32 -1.37 16.12 10.22
N TRP A 33 -0.80 17.33 10.18
CA TRP A 33 0.64 17.55 10.19
C TRP A 33 1.11 18.08 11.54
N THR A 34 2.24 17.57 12.01
CA THR A 34 2.85 17.96 13.28
C THR A 34 4.06 18.85 13.03
N ALA A 35 4.15 19.96 13.76
CA ALA A 35 5.27 20.89 13.67
C ALA A 35 6.43 20.43 14.58
N SER A 36 7.67 20.62 14.13
CA SER A 36 8.88 20.50 14.94
C SER A 36 9.78 21.70 14.67
N GLY A 37 10.05 22.53 15.67
CA GLY A 37 10.88 23.74 15.50
C GLY A 37 10.32 24.78 14.53
N ALA A 38 9.05 24.66 14.11
CA ALA A 38 8.40 25.52 13.13
C ALA A 38 6.97 25.91 13.55
N THR A 39 6.46 26.97 12.93
CA THR A 39 5.04 27.31 12.89
C THR A 39 4.47 26.92 11.53
N LEU A 40 3.38 26.16 11.52
CA LEU A 40 2.72 25.71 10.29
C LEU A 40 1.49 26.54 10.00
N SER A 41 1.33 26.99 8.76
CA SER A 41 0.14 27.71 8.31
C SER A 41 -0.24 27.32 6.87
N SER A 42 -1.52 27.45 6.55
CA SER A 42 -2.03 27.37 5.17
C SER A 42 -2.09 28.78 4.62
N VAL A 43 -1.32 29.07 3.56
CA VAL A 43 -1.17 30.41 2.98
C VAL A 43 -1.21 30.36 1.46
N ALA A 44 -1.58 31.46 0.82
CA ALA A 44 -1.59 31.56 -0.64
C ALA A 44 -0.20 31.28 -1.24
N GLY A 45 -0.16 30.66 -2.42
CA GLY A 45 1.08 30.25 -3.10
C GLY A 45 1.14 28.76 -3.43
N GLY A 46 0.05 28.03 -3.18
CA GLY A 46 -0.13 26.66 -3.63
C GLY A 46 -0.37 26.53 -5.13
N SER A 47 -0.38 25.29 -5.60
CA SER A 47 -0.70 24.89 -6.96
C SER A 47 -2.06 25.44 -7.39
N ASN A 48 -2.21 25.74 -8.69
CA ASN A 48 -3.50 26.17 -9.25
C ASN A 48 -4.16 27.36 -8.52
N SER A 49 -3.35 28.26 -7.94
CA SER A 49 -3.81 29.42 -7.15
C SER A 49 -4.56 29.07 -5.86
N THR A 50 -4.24 27.93 -5.25
CA THR A 50 -4.73 27.55 -3.91
C THR A 50 -3.75 27.97 -2.81
N ASN A 51 -4.02 27.51 -1.58
CA ASN A 51 -3.08 27.65 -0.48
C ASN A 51 -2.13 26.46 -0.43
N GLY A 52 -0.89 26.69 -0.02
CA GLY A 52 0.08 25.66 0.34
C GLY A 52 0.44 25.71 1.83
N LEU A 53 1.20 24.71 2.28
CA LEU A 53 1.80 24.67 3.61
C LEU A 53 3.00 25.60 3.69
N SER A 54 2.94 26.61 4.56
CA SER A 54 4.12 27.37 5.00
C SER A 54 4.72 26.74 6.25
N ILE A 55 6.05 26.56 6.24
CA ILE A 55 6.84 26.08 7.37
C ILE A 55 7.82 27.18 7.78
N ALA A 56 7.42 28.02 8.73
CA ALA A 56 8.24 29.13 9.24
C ALA A 56 9.06 28.69 10.46
N ASN A 57 10.39 28.83 10.41
CA ASN A 57 11.28 28.42 11.49
C ASN A 57 11.06 29.22 12.77
N SER A 58 10.90 28.55 13.91
CA SER A 58 10.62 29.20 15.21
C SER A 58 11.87 29.73 15.92
N GLY A 59 13.06 29.49 15.38
CA GLY A 59 14.33 29.91 15.96
C GLY A 59 15.48 29.74 14.97
N ALA A 60 16.72 29.83 15.46
CA ALA A 60 17.92 29.69 14.64
C ALA A 60 18.30 28.22 14.36
N ALA A 61 17.32 27.42 13.95
CA ALA A 61 17.46 26.01 13.64
C ALA A 61 16.39 25.60 12.61
N SER A 62 16.70 24.60 11.80
CA SER A 62 15.77 24.06 10.81
C SER A 62 14.52 23.51 11.47
N GLY A 63 13.37 23.96 10.98
CA GLY A 63 12.06 23.50 11.37
C GLY A 63 11.44 22.58 10.31
N SER A 64 10.45 21.80 10.72
CA SER A 64 9.80 20.83 9.85
C SER A 64 8.32 20.64 10.16
N ALA A 65 7.61 20.10 9.17
CA ALA A 65 6.30 19.51 9.31
C ALA A 65 6.40 18.01 9.02
N TYR A 66 5.78 17.16 9.83
CA TYR A 66 5.80 15.72 9.57
C TYR A 66 4.45 15.05 9.79
N GLN A 67 4.28 13.92 9.11
CA GLN A 67 3.19 12.97 9.34
C GLN A 67 3.73 11.54 9.32
N ASP A 68 3.24 10.70 10.22
CA ASP A 68 3.57 9.28 10.26
C ASP A 68 2.49 8.51 9.47
N VAL A 69 2.91 7.76 8.46
CA VAL A 69 2.02 6.98 7.59
C VAL A 69 2.25 5.48 7.73
N THR A 70 1.18 4.70 7.57
CA THR A 70 1.27 3.23 7.57
C THR A 70 1.81 2.74 6.24
N THR A 71 2.89 1.97 6.30
CA THR A 71 3.58 1.37 5.14
C THR A 71 3.79 -0.12 5.39
N ARG A 72 4.20 -0.87 4.37
CA ARG A 72 4.53 -2.29 4.48
C ARG A 72 6.01 -2.49 4.17
N ILE A 73 6.68 -3.25 5.03
CA ILE A 73 8.13 -3.48 4.95
C ILE A 73 8.49 -4.09 3.60
N GLY A 74 9.54 -3.56 2.96
CA GLY A 74 10.04 -4.00 1.67
C GLY A 74 9.24 -3.48 0.46
N ARG A 75 8.13 -2.75 0.66
CA ARG A 75 7.40 -2.11 -0.45
C ARG A 75 8.08 -0.82 -0.88
N VAL A 76 7.95 -0.53 -2.17
CA VAL A 76 8.40 0.72 -2.77
C VAL A 76 7.26 1.74 -2.71
N TYR A 77 7.57 2.94 -2.25
CA TYR A 77 6.66 4.07 -2.19
C TYR A 77 7.26 5.26 -2.93
N MET A 78 6.41 6.15 -3.43
CA MET A 78 6.79 7.40 -4.06
C MET A 78 6.20 8.56 -3.26
N VAL A 79 7.05 9.49 -2.83
CA VAL A 79 6.64 10.81 -2.34
C VAL A 79 6.65 11.77 -3.52
N THR A 80 5.51 12.36 -3.84
CA THR A 80 5.37 13.49 -4.76
C THR A 80 5.05 14.74 -3.95
N PHE A 81 5.66 15.87 -4.27
CA PHE A 81 5.40 17.13 -3.60
C PHE A 81 5.79 18.30 -4.52
N GLY A 82 5.07 19.41 -4.43
CA GLY A 82 5.52 20.72 -4.86
C GLY A 82 6.30 21.39 -3.74
N GLY A 83 7.40 22.06 -4.06
CA GLY A 83 8.17 22.85 -3.10
C GLY A 83 8.65 24.18 -3.69
N ASP A 84 8.69 25.20 -2.84
CA ASP A 84 9.19 26.55 -3.11
C ASP A 84 10.01 27.02 -1.90
N THR A 85 11.15 27.66 -2.15
CA THR A 85 12.00 28.22 -1.11
C THR A 85 11.32 29.28 -0.27
N GLY A 86 10.26 29.95 -0.76
CA GLY A 86 9.70 31.10 -0.06
C GLY A 86 10.77 32.19 0.11
N ASP A 87 11.10 32.51 1.35
CA ASP A 87 12.21 33.41 1.70
C ASP A 87 13.40 32.72 2.41
N ALA A 88 13.40 31.38 2.47
CA ALA A 88 14.46 30.57 3.05
C ALA A 88 15.55 30.16 2.04
N ASP A 89 16.67 29.64 2.56
CA ASP A 89 17.81 29.14 1.75
C ASP A 89 17.49 27.88 0.93
N GLY A 90 16.49 27.09 1.34
CA GLY A 90 16.19 25.81 0.71
C GLY A 90 15.16 24.97 1.45
N PHE A 91 14.70 23.93 0.77
CA PHE A 91 13.77 22.94 1.31
C PHE A 91 14.22 21.51 1.01
N GLN A 92 13.78 20.56 1.84
CA GLN A 92 14.15 19.16 1.72
C GLN A 92 13.00 18.24 2.18
N VAL A 93 12.99 17.01 1.68
CA VAL A 93 12.11 15.95 2.19
C VAL A 93 12.96 14.83 2.76
N LYS A 94 12.62 14.41 3.98
CA LYS A 94 13.22 13.25 4.63
C LYS A 94 12.17 12.17 4.85
N VAL A 95 12.62 10.93 4.78
CA VAL A 95 11.83 9.75 5.07
C VAL A 95 12.59 8.93 6.10
N GLY A 96 11.90 8.53 7.16
CA GLY A 96 12.54 7.84 8.25
C GLY A 96 11.57 7.07 9.12
N THR A 97 12.04 6.75 10.33
CA THR A 97 11.25 6.14 11.39
C THR A 97 10.72 7.22 12.33
N THR A 98 9.92 6.82 13.33
CA THR A 98 9.45 7.76 14.35
C THR A 98 10.55 8.26 15.29
N ALA A 99 11.68 7.54 15.35
CA ALA A 99 12.83 7.85 16.20
C ALA A 99 13.96 8.58 15.45
N ASP A 100 14.02 8.43 14.13
CA ASP A 100 15.09 8.94 13.28
C ASP A 100 14.52 9.29 11.90
N ASP A 101 14.41 10.59 11.62
CA ASP A 101 13.58 11.13 10.54
C ASP A 101 14.21 11.04 9.14
N ASP A 102 15.50 10.71 9.06
CA ASP A 102 16.25 10.50 7.81
C ASP A 102 16.78 9.08 7.62
N ALA A 103 16.37 8.13 8.47
CA ALA A 103 16.85 6.75 8.46
C ALA A 103 16.65 5.99 7.13
N ILE A 104 15.74 6.43 6.24
CA ILE A 104 15.41 5.74 4.99
C ILE A 104 15.87 6.55 3.77
N LEU A 105 15.56 7.84 3.73
CA LEU A 105 15.89 8.71 2.60
C LEU A 105 16.06 10.14 3.08
N THR A 106 17.05 10.82 2.52
CA THR A 106 17.16 12.28 2.56
C THR A 106 17.28 12.79 1.13
N SER A 107 16.39 13.68 0.70
CA SER A 107 16.49 14.29 -0.63
C SER A 107 17.71 15.21 -0.73
N PRO A 108 18.15 15.65 -1.92
CA PRO A 108 18.96 16.86 -2.03
C PRO A 108 18.25 18.07 -1.41
N VAL A 109 19.01 19.10 -1.04
CA VAL A 109 18.43 20.42 -0.74
C VAL A 109 18.03 21.06 -2.05
N TYR A 110 16.76 21.45 -2.16
CA TYR A 110 16.21 22.13 -3.32
C TYR A 110 16.15 23.63 -3.07
N THR A 111 16.36 24.40 -4.13
CA THR A 111 16.38 25.87 -4.10
C THR A 111 15.45 26.47 -5.17
N ASP A 112 14.39 25.74 -5.52
CA ASP A 112 13.41 26.20 -6.51
C ASP A 112 12.64 27.41 -5.95
N ALA A 113 12.78 28.58 -6.57
CA ALA A 113 12.13 29.84 -6.14
C ALA A 113 10.65 29.96 -6.57
N THR A 114 10.09 28.87 -7.08
CA THR A 114 8.70 28.74 -7.48
C THR A 114 8.28 27.30 -7.26
N LEU A 115 7.02 27.10 -6.86
CA LEU A 115 6.45 25.78 -6.58
C LEU A 115 6.70 24.79 -7.72
N THR A 116 7.60 23.83 -7.47
CA THR A 116 8.04 22.86 -8.48
C THR A 116 7.84 21.44 -7.98
N THR A 117 7.15 20.62 -8.76
CA THR A 117 6.90 19.22 -8.41
C THR A 117 8.17 18.36 -8.47
N LYS A 118 8.46 17.64 -7.39
CA LYS A 118 9.52 16.64 -7.27
C LYS A 118 8.92 15.29 -6.90
N LYS A 119 9.70 14.23 -7.16
CA LYS A 119 9.33 12.84 -6.87
C LYS A 119 10.51 12.09 -6.27
N LEU A 120 10.27 11.34 -5.20
CA LEU A 120 11.27 10.59 -4.45
C LEU A 120 10.76 9.18 -4.16
N ALA A 121 11.48 8.16 -4.62
CA ALA A 121 11.15 6.77 -4.31
C ALA A 121 11.92 6.30 -3.07
N PHE A 122 11.27 5.51 -2.22
CA PHE A 122 11.91 4.86 -1.07
C PHE A 122 11.37 3.45 -0.85
N VAL A 123 12.14 2.62 -0.16
CA VAL A 123 11.69 1.29 0.30
C VAL A 123 11.39 1.37 1.79
N ALA A 124 10.18 1.02 2.20
CA ALA A 124 9.81 1.06 3.61
C ALA A 124 10.56 -0.02 4.40
N THR A 125 11.14 0.36 5.54
CA THR A 125 11.86 -0.55 6.45
C THR A 125 11.09 -0.86 7.73
N ALA A 126 9.99 -0.15 7.96
CA ALA A 126 9.09 -0.32 9.10
C ALA A 126 7.62 -0.25 8.65
N THR A 127 6.70 -0.61 9.53
CA THR A 127 5.24 -0.49 9.27
C THR A 127 4.71 0.93 9.44
N THR A 128 5.50 1.79 10.08
CA THR A 128 5.22 3.21 10.26
C THR A 128 6.41 3.98 9.72
N THR A 129 6.16 4.80 8.71
CA THR A 129 7.18 5.63 8.06
C THR A 129 6.85 7.09 8.29
N ARG A 130 7.84 7.87 8.76
CA ARG A 130 7.71 9.31 8.92
C ARG A 130 8.05 10.01 7.61
N ILE A 131 7.20 10.94 7.18
CA ILE A 131 7.42 11.82 6.05
C ILE A 131 7.61 13.22 6.61
N SER A 132 8.82 13.78 6.48
CA SER A 132 9.18 15.10 7.00
C SER A 132 9.45 16.07 5.86
N LEU A 133 8.78 17.21 5.89
CA LEU A 133 9.00 18.37 5.02
C LEU A 133 9.82 19.39 5.82
N VAL A 134 10.99 19.76 5.32
CA VAL A 134 12.00 20.49 6.10
C VAL A 134 12.30 21.83 5.45
N ASN A 135 12.29 22.88 6.25
CA ASN A 135 12.91 24.15 5.94
C ASN A 135 14.39 24.07 6.33
N THR A 136 15.30 24.14 5.36
CA THR A 136 16.73 23.97 5.64
C THR A 136 17.43 25.24 6.11
N SER A 137 16.73 26.38 6.13
CA SER A 137 17.25 27.60 6.75
C SER A 137 17.53 27.37 8.23
N VAL A 138 18.48 28.13 8.77
CA VAL A 138 18.79 28.23 10.19
C VAL A 138 18.47 29.62 10.75
N GLN A 139 17.62 30.38 10.06
CA GLN A 139 17.14 31.69 10.48
C GLN A 139 15.72 31.60 11.01
N SER A 140 15.41 32.42 12.02
CA SER A 140 14.07 32.48 12.59
C SER A 140 13.15 33.32 11.69
N GLY A 141 11.94 32.82 11.47
CA GLY A 141 10.90 33.50 10.71
C GLY A 141 10.92 33.20 9.21
N GLU A 142 12.05 32.78 8.65
CA GLU A 142 12.11 32.33 7.25
C GLU A 142 11.25 31.09 7.05
N PHE A 143 10.60 31.01 5.89
CA PHE A 143 9.65 29.98 5.53
C PHE A 143 9.93 29.40 4.15
N VAL A 144 9.52 28.15 4.00
CA VAL A 144 9.38 27.45 2.70
C VAL A 144 7.91 27.13 2.48
N LEU A 145 7.52 26.90 1.22
CA LEU A 145 6.20 26.40 0.88
C LEU A 145 6.27 24.98 0.33
N PHE A 146 5.31 24.16 0.76
CA PHE A 146 5.04 22.84 0.19
C PHE A 146 3.58 22.73 -0.23
N ASP A 147 3.32 21.95 -1.28
CA ASP A 147 1.96 21.65 -1.70
C ASP A 147 1.88 20.30 -2.45
N ASP A 148 0.67 19.82 -2.72
CA ASP A 148 0.37 18.59 -3.46
C ASP A 148 1.20 17.39 -2.95
N VAL A 149 1.28 17.24 -1.63
CA VAL A 149 2.05 16.16 -1.00
C VAL A 149 1.26 14.86 -1.10
N LEU A 150 1.81 13.92 -1.86
CA LEU A 150 1.25 12.60 -2.09
C LEU A 150 2.28 11.53 -1.71
N VAL A 151 1.85 10.52 -0.98
CA VAL A 151 2.64 9.32 -0.72
C VAL A 151 1.84 8.11 -1.18
N GLU A 152 2.34 7.41 -2.19
CA GLU A 152 1.61 6.31 -2.82
C GLU A 152 2.50 5.07 -2.96
N GLU A 153 1.91 3.90 -2.79
CA GLU A 153 2.59 2.63 -3.06
C GLU A 153 2.81 2.45 -4.56
N VAL A 154 4.05 2.18 -4.95
CA VAL A 154 4.42 1.87 -6.33
C VAL A 154 4.15 0.39 -6.55
N LEU A 155 3.19 0.08 -7.42
CA LEU A 155 2.80 -1.29 -7.75
C LEU A 155 2.96 -1.49 -9.26
N ASP A 156 3.81 -2.44 -9.64
CA ASP A 156 4.06 -2.82 -11.03
C ASP A 156 3.37 -4.15 -11.37
N GLY A 157 2.09 -4.04 -11.73
CA GLY A 157 1.27 -5.19 -12.13
C GLY A 157 0.76 -6.06 -10.97
N PHE A 158 0.05 -7.12 -11.34
CA PHE A 158 -0.66 -8.00 -10.41
C PHE A 158 0.26 -8.66 -9.37
N GLY A 159 1.46 -9.06 -9.79
CA GLY A 159 2.44 -9.71 -8.92
C GLY A 159 2.78 -8.86 -7.71
N GLU A 160 3.05 -7.57 -7.94
CA GLU A 160 3.29 -6.61 -6.87
C GLU A 160 2.03 -6.30 -6.06
N ILE A 161 0.87 -6.12 -6.71
CA ILE A 161 -0.40 -5.87 -6.00
C ILE A 161 -0.72 -7.00 -5.01
N MET A 162 -0.47 -8.24 -5.40
CA MET A 162 -0.79 -9.43 -4.61
C MET A 162 0.42 -10.03 -3.88
N ARG A 163 1.58 -9.37 -3.90
CA ARG A 163 2.73 -9.79 -3.08
C ARG A 163 2.30 -9.80 -1.62
N GLY A 164 2.81 -10.75 -0.84
CA GLY A 164 2.44 -10.87 0.58
C GLY A 164 1.03 -11.41 0.85
N SER A 165 0.24 -11.70 -0.18
CA SER A 165 -1.15 -12.16 -0.05
C SER A 165 -1.27 -13.54 0.58
N LYS A 166 -2.51 -13.92 0.89
CA LYS A 166 -2.89 -15.21 1.44
C LYS A 166 -4.12 -15.75 0.74
N ILE A 167 -4.28 -17.07 0.73
CA ILE A 167 -5.50 -17.71 0.22
C ILE A 167 -6.24 -18.39 1.36
N ASN A 168 -7.45 -17.93 1.66
CA ASN A 168 -8.35 -18.61 2.58
C ASN A 168 -9.30 -19.53 1.81
N ILE A 169 -9.50 -20.74 2.34
CA ILE A 169 -10.44 -21.73 1.82
C ILE A 169 -11.60 -21.86 2.79
N TYR A 170 -12.83 -21.78 2.28
CA TYR A 170 -14.06 -21.75 3.06
C TYR A 170 -15.05 -22.84 2.62
N THR A 171 -15.97 -23.19 3.53
CA THR A 171 -17.18 -23.95 3.18
C THR A 171 -18.20 -23.07 2.45
N GLY A 172 -19.20 -23.71 1.83
CA GLY A 172 -20.33 -23.01 1.22
C GLY A 172 -20.00 -22.37 -0.13
N THR A 173 -20.74 -21.31 -0.48
CA THR A 173 -20.59 -20.60 -1.76
C THR A 173 -19.90 -19.25 -1.57
N GLN A 174 -19.13 -18.85 -2.58
CA GLN A 174 -18.47 -17.53 -2.61
C GLN A 174 -19.49 -16.38 -2.51
N PRO A 175 -19.16 -15.30 -1.75
CA PRO A 175 -19.97 -14.08 -1.68
C PRO A 175 -20.24 -13.46 -3.04
N THR A 176 -21.32 -12.68 -3.17
CA THR A 176 -21.73 -12.07 -4.43
C THR A 176 -20.61 -11.25 -5.05
N LEU A 177 -19.92 -10.44 -4.26
CA LEU A 177 -18.76 -9.64 -4.66
C LEU A 177 -17.54 -9.98 -3.81
N ALA A 178 -16.35 -9.90 -4.40
CA ALA A 178 -15.09 -10.04 -3.67
C ALA A 178 -14.84 -8.90 -2.64
N ASN A 179 -15.63 -7.83 -2.70
CA ASN A 179 -15.62 -6.76 -1.69
C ASN A 179 -16.31 -7.20 -0.40
N ASP A 180 -17.29 -8.10 -0.49
CA ASP A 180 -18.14 -8.49 0.64
C ASP A 180 -17.34 -9.28 1.66
N ALA A 181 -17.77 -9.24 2.92
CA ALA A 181 -17.24 -10.09 3.98
C ALA A 181 -17.26 -11.57 3.59
N ALA A 182 -16.22 -12.32 3.97
CA ALA A 182 -16.18 -13.76 3.73
C ALA A 182 -17.35 -14.49 4.41
N THR A 183 -17.91 -15.48 3.71
CA THR A 183 -19.02 -16.32 4.17
C THR A 183 -18.59 -17.77 4.42
N GLY A 184 -19.35 -18.48 5.26
CA GLY A 184 -19.05 -19.87 5.60
C GLY A 184 -17.98 -20.03 6.68
N THR A 185 -17.51 -21.26 6.87
CA THR A 185 -16.49 -21.61 7.87
C THR A 185 -15.12 -21.60 7.21
N LEU A 186 -14.14 -20.89 7.81
CA LEU A 186 -12.75 -20.97 7.39
C LEU A 186 -12.21 -22.38 7.64
N LEU A 187 -11.75 -23.05 6.60
CA LEU A 187 -11.16 -24.38 6.68
C LEU A 187 -9.64 -24.31 6.76
N CYS A 188 -9.00 -23.47 5.94
CA CYS A 188 -7.55 -23.38 5.87
C CYS A 188 -7.10 -22.01 5.34
N THR A 189 -5.95 -21.53 5.82
CA THR A 189 -5.23 -20.39 5.25
C THR A 189 -3.94 -20.91 4.62
N ILE A 190 -3.79 -20.70 3.32
CA ILE A 190 -2.62 -21.07 2.55
C ILE A 190 -1.65 -19.88 2.51
N GLY A 191 -0.39 -20.18 2.81
CA GLY A 191 0.75 -19.27 2.68
C GLY A 191 1.94 -19.98 2.04
N LYS A 192 2.99 -19.20 1.75
CA LYS A 192 4.30 -19.73 1.38
C LYS A 192 4.88 -20.43 2.60
N ASN A 193 5.31 -21.67 2.44
CA ASN A 193 5.77 -22.56 3.52
C ASN A 193 4.80 -22.66 4.73
N GLY A 194 3.51 -22.41 4.52
CA GLY A 194 2.47 -22.53 5.55
C GLY A 194 2.14 -21.24 6.29
N SER A 195 3.04 -20.25 6.29
CA SER A 195 2.90 -19.05 7.13
C SER A 195 3.26 -17.74 6.46
N ASP A 196 4.05 -17.75 5.39
CA ASP A 196 4.62 -16.55 4.80
C ASP A 196 3.74 -16.02 3.66
N GLY A 197 3.89 -14.73 3.34
CA GLY A 197 3.16 -14.10 2.26
C GLY A 197 3.41 -14.80 0.92
N LEU A 198 2.36 -14.95 0.12
CA LEU A 198 2.44 -15.52 -1.21
C LEU A 198 3.09 -14.51 -2.17
N GLU A 199 3.81 -15.04 -3.16
CA GLU A 199 4.43 -14.27 -4.24
C GLU A 199 3.90 -14.82 -5.56
N PHE A 200 3.52 -13.95 -6.50
CA PHE A 200 3.09 -14.38 -7.83
C PHE A 200 4.21 -14.10 -8.84
N THR A 201 4.26 -14.87 -9.91
CA THR A 201 5.17 -14.54 -11.02
C THR A 201 4.79 -13.21 -11.66
N SER A 202 5.73 -12.60 -12.37
CA SER A 202 5.38 -11.61 -13.38
C SER A 202 4.40 -12.21 -14.38
N ALA A 203 3.58 -11.36 -14.99
CA ALA A 203 2.74 -11.80 -16.08
C ALA A 203 3.60 -12.23 -17.27
N ASP A 204 3.37 -13.45 -17.75
CA ASP A 204 3.96 -13.95 -18.98
C ASP A 204 2.84 -14.47 -19.88
N SER A 205 2.77 -13.95 -21.12
CA SER A 205 1.75 -14.33 -22.11
C SER A 205 0.31 -14.28 -21.57
N GLY A 206 -0.01 -13.27 -20.74
CA GLY A 206 -1.33 -13.08 -20.13
C GLY A 206 -1.63 -14.01 -18.94
N THR A 207 -0.66 -14.81 -18.49
CA THR A 207 -0.79 -15.70 -17.34
C THR A 207 0.10 -15.25 -16.20
N ILE A 208 -0.47 -15.23 -15.00
CA ILE A 208 0.24 -15.02 -13.74
C ILE A 208 0.12 -16.31 -12.94
N GLY A 209 1.24 -16.82 -12.46
CA GLY A 209 1.32 -18.13 -11.84
C GLY A 209 1.91 -18.10 -10.44
N LYS A 210 1.93 -19.29 -9.84
CA LYS A 210 2.75 -19.60 -8.68
C LYS A 210 4.23 -19.75 -9.13
N PRO A 211 5.20 -19.10 -8.45
CA PRO A 211 6.62 -19.28 -8.73
C PRO A 211 7.07 -20.75 -8.65
N VAL A 212 7.95 -21.16 -9.57
CA VAL A 212 8.49 -22.52 -9.57
C VAL A 212 9.36 -22.73 -8.32
N GLY A 213 9.12 -23.83 -7.60
CA GLY A 213 9.86 -24.18 -6.38
C GLY A 213 9.23 -23.64 -5.09
N ASP A 214 8.29 -22.69 -5.18
CA ASP A 214 7.56 -22.24 -4.00
C ASP A 214 6.64 -23.35 -3.47
N THR A 215 6.64 -23.53 -2.15
CA THR A 215 5.69 -24.43 -1.49
C THR A 215 4.55 -23.59 -0.94
N TRP A 216 3.35 -23.76 -1.50
CA TRP A 216 2.14 -23.11 -1.00
C TRP A 216 1.31 -24.15 -0.27
N ASN A 217 1.21 -24.01 1.05
CA ASN A 217 0.47 -24.94 1.87
C ASN A 217 -0.16 -24.23 3.08
N GLY A 218 -0.96 -24.96 3.85
CA GLY A 218 -1.52 -24.49 5.10
C GLY A 218 -2.10 -25.66 5.90
N THR A 219 -2.11 -25.53 7.23
CA THR A 219 -2.77 -26.50 8.10
C THR A 219 -4.23 -26.13 8.29
N SER A 220 -5.13 -27.10 8.15
CA SER A 220 -6.57 -26.86 8.25
C SER A 220 -6.99 -26.66 9.71
N VAL A 221 -7.78 -25.62 9.97
CA VAL A 221 -8.26 -25.28 11.32
C VAL A 221 -9.64 -25.86 11.63
N ALA A 222 -10.37 -26.32 10.61
CA ALA A 222 -11.68 -26.94 10.75
C ALA A 222 -11.86 -28.06 9.72
N SER A 223 -12.78 -28.98 10.02
CA SER A 223 -13.24 -30.00 9.08
C SER A 223 -14.46 -29.48 8.29
N GLY A 224 -14.58 -29.87 7.02
CA GLY A 224 -15.73 -29.53 6.20
C GLY A 224 -15.48 -29.76 4.71
N THR A 225 -16.46 -29.38 3.88
CA THR A 225 -16.32 -29.44 2.42
C THR A 225 -15.94 -28.06 1.89
N ALA A 226 -14.75 -27.96 1.31
CA ALA A 226 -14.28 -26.75 0.63
C ALA A 226 -15.17 -26.44 -0.57
N GLY A 227 -15.74 -25.24 -0.60
CA GLY A 227 -16.63 -24.79 -1.67
C GLY A 227 -16.11 -23.57 -2.42
N TRP A 228 -15.34 -22.70 -1.76
CA TRP A 228 -14.76 -21.51 -2.38
C TRP A 228 -13.49 -21.05 -1.67
N PHE A 229 -12.74 -20.18 -2.35
CA PHE A 229 -11.54 -19.56 -1.80
C PHE A 229 -11.53 -18.05 -2.07
N ARG A 230 -10.80 -17.33 -1.21
CA ARG A 230 -10.45 -15.93 -1.37
C ARG A 230 -8.95 -15.78 -1.32
N CYS A 231 -8.37 -15.15 -2.32
CA CYS A 231 -7.04 -14.56 -2.19
C CYS A 231 -7.20 -13.09 -1.79
N TYR A 232 -6.48 -12.66 -0.75
CA TYR A 232 -6.56 -11.31 -0.21
C TYR A 232 -5.16 -10.74 0.03
N GLU A 233 -5.01 -9.45 -0.19
CA GLU A 233 -3.72 -8.77 -0.03
C GLU A 233 -3.21 -8.78 1.41
N GLU A 234 -1.92 -8.52 1.55
CA GLU A 234 -1.25 -8.40 2.84
C GLU A 234 -1.92 -7.34 3.73
N GLY A 235 -2.17 -7.65 5.01
CA GLY A 235 -2.74 -6.71 5.97
C GLY A 235 -4.24 -6.42 5.81
N ASP A 236 -4.94 -7.08 4.88
CA ASP A 236 -6.40 -7.03 4.78
C ASP A 236 -7.08 -8.01 5.78
N ASP A 237 -8.27 -7.65 6.28
CA ASP A 237 -9.15 -8.53 7.04
C ASP A 237 -10.30 -9.04 6.15
N PRO A 238 -10.23 -10.28 5.64
CA PRO A 238 -11.22 -10.81 4.71
C PRO A 238 -12.60 -11.05 5.35
N THR A 239 -12.73 -10.95 6.68
CA THR A 239 -14.02 -11.06 7.38
C THR A 239 -14.83 -9.76 7.34
N GLN A 240 -14.22 -8.66 6.92
CA GLN A 240 -14.88 -7.36 6.79
C GLN A 240 -15.13 -7.00 5.32
N ILE A 241 -16.13 -6.13 5.10
CA ILE A 241 -16.35 -5.51 3.80
C ILE A 241 -15.22 -4.53 3.48
N SER A 242 -14.71 -4.55 2.24
CA SER A 242 -13.69 -3.60 1.79
C SER A 242 -13.82 -3.29 0.31
N ALA A 243 -13.84 -2.00 -0.02
CA ALA A 243 -13.84 -1.52 -1.40
C ALA A 243 -12.43 -1.17 -1.92
N THR A 244 -11.44 -1.05 -1.03
CA THR A 244 -10.06 -0.66 -1.34
C THR A 244 -9.10 -1.85 -1.33
N ALA A 245 -9.43 -2.92 -0.61
CA ALA A 245 -8.59 -4.10 -0.53
C ALA A 245 -8.54 -4.85 -1.87
N ALA A 246 -7.36 -5.30 -2.27
CA ALA A 246 -7.18 -6.21 -3.38
C ALA A 246 -7.53 -7.64 -2.97
N ARG A 247 -8.62 -8.16 -3.55
CA ARG A 247 -9.12 -9.51 -3.32
C ARG A 247 -9.58 -10.13 -4.63
N PHE A 248 -9.48 -11.45 -4.72
CA PHE A 248 -10.20 -12.20 -5.73
C PHE A 248 -10.73 -13.53 -5.19
N ASP A 249 -11.92 -13.89 -5.66
CA ASP A 249 -12.63 -15.10 -5.22
C ASP A 249 -12.81 -16.08 -6.38
N GLY A 250 -12.82 -17.37 -6.03
CA GLY A 250 -13.13 -18.46 -6.95
C GLY A 250 -13.73 -19.67 -6.24
N SER A 251 -14.36 -20.57 -7.00
CA SER A 251 -14.89 -21.83 -6.49
C SER A 251 -13.79 -22.88 -6.35
N VAL A 252 -13.96 -23.73 -5.34
CA VAL A 252 -13.13 -24.92 -5.13
C VAL A 252 -13.87 -26.15 -5.63
N ALA A 253 -13.17 -27.03 -6.37
CA ALA A 253 -13.72 -28.28 -6.85
C ALA A 253 -12.64 -29.36 -7.01
N VAL A 254 -13.04 -30.61 -7.27
CA VAL A 254 -12.08 -31.65 -7.70
C VAL A 254 -11.60 -31.41 -9.13
N SER A 255 -12.48 -30.88 -9.97
CA SER A 255 -12.19 -30.47 -11.34
C SER A 255 -13.14 -29.34 -11.76
N GLY A 256 -12.68 -28.47 -12.66
CA GLY A 256 -13.46 -27.37 -13.22
C GLY A 256 -13.66 -26.15 -12.30
N GLY A 257 -13.11 -26.19 -11.09
CA GLY A 257 -13.02 -25.03 -10.20
C GLY A 257 -11.83 -24.14 -10.56
N GLN A 258 -11.83 -22.89 -10.10
CA GLN A 258 -10.67 -22.01 -10.25
C GLN A 258 -9.52 -22.42 -9.30
N LEU A 259 -9.84 -23.11 -8.20
CA LEU A 259 -8.87 -23.85 -7.40
C LEU A 259 -9.30 -25.32 -7.36
N ASN A 260 -8.47 -26.18 -7.95
CA ASN A 260 -8.73 -27.61 -8.00
C ASN A 260 -7.96 -28.33 -6.88
N MET A 261 -8.65 -29.22 -6.16
CA MET A 261 -8.08 -30.04 -5.09
C MET A 261 -8.27 -31.52 -5.39
N THR A 262 -7.39 -32.39 -4.90
CA THR A 262 -7.57 -33.84 -5.04
C THR A 262 -8.82 -34.34 -4.31
N SER A 263 -9.21 -33.67 -3.22
CA SER A 263 -10.45 -33.87 -2.49
C SER A 263 -10.93 -32.52 -1.95
N THR A 264 -12.24 -32.26 -2.01
CA THR A 264 -12.84 -31.08 -1.35
C THR A 264 -13.18 -31.34 0.11
N THR A 265 -13.09 -32.59 0.58
CA THR A 265 -13.25 -32.91 2.00
C THR A 265 -11.97 -32.57 2.75
N VAL A 266 -12.06 -31.58 3.63
CA VAL A 266 -10.97 -31.12 4.49
C VAL A 266 -11.20 -31.65 5.90
N ALA A 267 -10.14 -32.20 6.50
CA ALA A 267 -10.12 -32.57 7.91
C ALA A 267 -9.29 -31.57 8.70
N SER A 268 -9.72 -31.22 9.91
CA SER A 268 -8.92 -30.40 10.83
C SER A 268 -7.55 -31.05 11.07
N GLY A 269 -6.51 -30.22 11.13
CA GLY A 269 -5.11 -30.64 11.25
C GLY A 269 -4.47 -31.15 9.96
N ALA A 270 -5.24 -31.39 8.88
CA ALA A 270 -4.67 -31.83 7.61
C ALA A 270 -3.98 -30.66 6.87
N VAL A 271 -2.79 -30.93 6.34
CA VAL A 271 -2.08 -29.99 5.48
C VAL A 271 -2.71 -30.00 4.09
N GLN A 272 -3.15 -28.83 3.63
CA GLN A 272 -3.61 -28.60 2.27
C GLN A 272 -2.48 -27.97 1.48
N THR A 273 -2.26 -28.44 0.25
CA THR A 273 -1.20 -27.94 -0.64
C THR A 273 -1.80 -27.44 -1.95
N VAL A 274 -1.33 -26.30 -2.42
CA VAL A 274 -1.67 -25.76 -3.75
C VAL A 274 -0.51 -26.06 -4.70
N SER A 275 -0.69 -27.04 -5.58
CA SER A 275 0.34 -27.47 -6.52
C SER A 275 0.52 -26.48 -7.68
N SER A 276 -0.57 -25.88 -8.15
CA SER A 276 -0.56 -24.89 -9.23
C SER A 276 -1.73 -23.91 -9.09
N MET A 277 -1.50 -22.65 -9.46
CA MET A 277 -2.54 -21.65 -9.65
C MET A 277 -2.15 -20.83 -10.89
N ASN A 278 -3.08 -20.67 -11.82
CA ASN A 278 -2.92 -19.84 -13.01
C ASN A 278 -4.04 -18.82 -13.05
N LEU A 279 -3.67 -17.55 -13.11
CA LEU A 279 -4.58 -16.42 -13.23
C LEU A 279 -4.39 -15.83 -14.63
N THR A 280 -5.44 -15.88 -15.44
CA THR A 280 -5.43 -15.24 -16.76
C THR A 280 -5.92 -13.80 -16.64
N GLN A 281 -5.11 -12.85 -17.09
CA GLN A 281 -5.55 -11.49 -17.35
C GLN A 281 -5.63 -11.27 -18.86
N PRO A 282 -6.46 -10.33 -19.36
CA PRO A 282 -6.41 -9.93 -20.75
C PRO A 282 -4.96 -9.57 -21.13
N ALA A 283 -4.48 -10.07 -22.27
CA ALA A 283 -3.23 -9.58 -22.82
C ALA A 283 -3.34 -8.07 -23.05
N ALA A 284 -2.29 -7.34 -22.70
CA ALA A 284 -2.18 -5.91 -22.99
C ALA A 284 -2.26 -5.65 -24.50
#